data_AF-A0A518DPU0-F1
#
_entry.id   AF-A0A518DPU0-F1
#
_cell.length_a   1.000
_cell.length_b   1.000
_cell.length_c   1.000
_cell.angle_alpha   90.00
_cell.angle_beta   90.00
_cell.angle_gamma   90.00
#
_symmetry.space_group_name_H-M   'P 1'
#
loop_
_entity.id
_entity.type
_entity.pdbx_description
1 polymer ?
#
loop_
_entity_poly.entity_id
_entity_poly.type
_entity_poly.pdbx_seq_one_letter_code
_entity_poly.pdbx_strand_id
1 'polypeptide(L)'
;MSLNELEKEIVADGVVDADEVARIRGVLFDDGQIDRAEADFLFNVNDAVSGAANAASWQTLFVEAITSHLLNDAESPGAIDDDEAAWLIQRIEGDGQYDACEKALMQEVSRKATSMPASLKSLLEKACS
;
A
#
# COMPACT_ATOMS: atom_id res chain seq x y z
N MET A 1 5.22 2.57 21.50
CA MET A 1 4.41 1.53 20.84
C MET A 1 5.10 1.23 19.52
N SER A 2 5.36 -0.04 19.22
CA SER A 2 5.98 -0.44 17.95
C SER A 2 4.91 -0.66 16.85
N LEU A 3 5.30 -0.60 15.58
CA LEU A 3 4.39 -0.89 14.45
C LEU A 3 3.71 -2.25 14.60
N ASN A 4 4.45 -3.28 15.03
CA ASN A 4 3.91 -4.62 15.29
C ASN A 4 2.87 -4.68 16.42
N GLU A 5 2.97 -3.80 17.43
CA GLU A 5 1.93 -3.71 18.47
C GLU A 5 0.69 -3.00 17.93
N LEU A 6 0.88 -1.95 17.14
CA LEU A 6 -0.21 -1.22 16.50
C LEU A 6 -0.99 -2.11 15.54
N GLU A 7 -0.28 -2.91 14.73
CA GLU A 7 -0.85 -3.90 13.82
C GLU A 7 -1.82 -4.80 14.58
N LYS A 8 -1.32 -5.44 15.64
CA LYS A 8 -2.10 -6.38 16.46
C LYS A 8 -3.34 -5.77 17.09
N GLU A 9 -3.29 -4.49 17.48
CA GLU A 9 -4.47 -3.80 18.00
C GLU A 9 -5.51 -3.60 16.91
N ILE A 10 -5.10 -3.12 15.72
CA ILE A 10 -5.99 -2.81 14.60
C ILE A 10 -6.60 -4.09 14.02
N VAL A 11 -5.82 -5.15 13.83
CA VAL A 11 -6.36 -6.41 13.30
C VAL A 11 -7.11 -7.24 14.35
N ALA A 12 -7.19 -6.79 15.61
CA ALA A 12 -7.87 -7.54 16.67
C ALA A 12 -9.40 -7.57 16.49
N ASP A 13 -10.00 -6.50 15.97
CA ASP A 13 -11.43 -6.43 15.68
C ASP A 13 -11.76 -6.82 14.23
N GLY A 14 -10.73 -6.90 13.38
CA GLY A 14 -10.79 -7.35 12.00
C GLY A 14 -11.35 -6.31 11.03
N VAL A 15 -11.44 -5.04 11.44
CA VAL A 15 -11.91 -3.93 10.60
C VAL A 15 -11.05 -2.71 10.86
N VAL A 16 -10.70 -1.94 9.82
CA VAL A 16 -10.05 -0.64 10.03
C VAL A 16 -11.10 0.47 10.03
N ASP A 17 -11.28 1.13 11.17
CA ASP A 17 -12.17 2.29 11.30
C ASP A 17 -11.49 3.63 11.02
N ALA A 18 -12.25 4.73 10.96
CA ALA A 18 -11.72 6.04 10.63
C ALA A 18 -10.74 6.61 11.68
N ASP A 19 -10.93 6.27 12.96
CA ASP A 19 -10.04 6.68 14.05
C ASP A 19 -8.72 5.93 13.98
N GLU A 20 -8.74 4.65 13.64
CA GLU A 20 -7.54 3.83 13.40
C GLU A 20 -6.77 4.30 12.17
N VAL A 21 -7.45 4.62 11.08
CA VAL A 21 -6.82 5.26 9.91
C VAL A 21 -6.08 6.53 10.33
N ALA A 22 -6.68 7.36 11.19
CA ALA A 22 -6.03 8.59 11.66
C ALA A 22 -4.79 8.29 12.53
N ARG A 23 -4.84 7.26 13.38
CA ARG A 23 -3.70 6.78 14.17
C ARG A 23 -2.57 6.29 13.28
N ILE A 24 -2.88 5.41 12.31
CA ILE A 24 -1.91 4.85 11.37
C ILE A 24 -1.26 5.98 10.56
N ARG A 25 -2.07 6.89 10.01
CA ARG A 25 -1.57 8.06 9.28
C ARG A 25 -0.63 8.92 10.13
N GLY A 26 -0.97 9.12 11.41
CA GLY A 26 -0.13 9.89 12.32
C GLY A 26 1.25 9.26 12.53
N VAL A 27 1.33 7.92 12.60
CA VAL A 27 2.61 7.21 12.75
C VAL A 27 3.39 7.21 11.44
N LEU A 28 2.74 6.89 10.31
CA LEU A 28 3.36 6.77 9.00
C LEU A 28 3.91 8.09 8.45
N PHE A 29 3.29 9.22 8.78
CA PHE A 29 3.71 10.53 8.28
C PHE A 29 4.46 11.34 9.35
N ASP A 30 4.89 10.72 10.44
CA ASP A 30 5.60 11.40 11.55
C ASP A 30 6.98 11.90 11.12
N ASP A 31 7.71 11.10 10.35
CA ASP A 31 9.04 11.45 9.81
C ASP A 31 8.96 12.08 8.41
N GLY A 32 7.77 12.09 7.80
CA GLY A 32 7.46 12.73 6.52
C GLY A 32 7.80 11.89 5.28
N GLN A 33 8.19 10.63 5.44
CA GLN A 33 8.46 9.72 4.33
C GLN A 33 7.93 8.32 4.66
N ILE A 34 7.52 7.55 3.65
CA ILE A 34 7.09 6.17 3.90
C ILE A 34 8.25 5.26 3.56
N ASP A 35 8.76 4.52 4.54
CA ASP A 35 9.81 3.54 4.33
C ASP A 35 9.27 2.14 3.96
N ARG A 36 10.18 1.22 3.64
CA ARG A 36 9.81 -0.15 3.24
C ARG A 36 9.11 -0.92 4.37
N ALA A 37 9.51 -0.70 5.62
CA ALA A 37 8.94 -1.40 6.77
C ALA A 37 7.51 -0.92 7.06
N GLU A 38 7.26 0.38 6.89
CA GLU A 38 5.95 1.00 6.97
C GLU A 38 5.02 0.57 5.83
N ALA A 39 5.55 0.49 4.62
CA ALA A 39 4.83 -0.02 3.46
C ALA A 39 4.46 -1.50 3.65
N ASP A 40 5.39 -2.32 4.17
CA ASP A 40 5.15 -3.72 4.53
C ASP A 40 4.07 -3.85 5.63
N PHE A 41 4.10 -2.98 6.65
CA PHE A 41 3.08 -2.93 7.70
C PHE A 41 1.69 -2.64 7.11
N LEU A 42 1.58 -1.70 6.18
CA LEU A 42 0.32 -1.38 5.50
C LEU A 42 -0.25 -2.58 4.75
N PHE A 43 0.59 -3.32 4.02
CA PHE A 43 0.19 -4.55 3.34
C PHE A 43 -0.29 -5.60 4.34
N ASN A 44 0.44 -5.84 5.43
CA ASN A 44 0.02 -6.82 6.44
C ASN A 44 -1.35 -6.50 7.04
N VAL A 45 -1.59 -5.22 7.37
CA VAL A 45 -2.90 -4.78 7.89
C VAL A 45 -3.97 -4.98 6.83
N ASN A 46 -3.70 -4.57 5.58
CA ASN A 46 -4.66 -4.70 4.48
C ASN A 46 -5.06 -6.17 4.23
N ASP A 47 -4.10 -7.08 4.20
CA ASP A 47 -4.33 -8.52 4.03
C ASP A 47 -5.20 -9.07 5.17
N ALA A 48 -4.92 -8.65 6.41
CA ALA A 48 -5.64 -9.11 7.59
C ALA A 48 -7.09 -8.57 7.67
N VAL A 49 -7.35 -7.38 7.14
CA VAL A 49 -8.69 -6.77 7.08
C VAL A 49 -9.35 -6.91 5.70
N SER A 50 -8.76 -7.71 4.80
CA SER A 50 -9.25 -7.85 3.42
C SER A 50 -10.64 -8.48 3.41
N GLY A 51 -11.56 -7.89 2.64
CA GLY A 51 -12.96 -8.29 2.59
C GLY A 51 -13.83 -7.82 3.78
N ALA A 52 -13.26 -7.10 4.75
CA ALA A 52 -14.01 -6.51 5.85
C ALA A 52 -14.62 -5.15 5.48
N ALA A 53 -15.52 -4.64 6.33
CA ALA A 53 -16.21 -3.36 6.12
C ALA A 53 -15.34 -2.16 6.55
N ASN A 54 -14.15 -2.04 5.98
CA ASN A 54 -13.17 -1.02 6.31
C ASN A 54 -13.68 0.39 5.93
N ALA A 55 -13.21 1.40 6.66
CA ALA A 55 -13.50 2.79 6.34
C ALA A 55 -12.97 3.17 4.95
N ALA A 56 -13.71 3.99 4.19
CA ALA A 56 -13.24 4.46 2.88
C ALA A 56 -11.93 5.28 2.96
N SER A 57 -11.64 5.84 4.12
CA SER A 57 -10.38 6.53 4.42
C SER A 57 -9.19 5.57 4.49
N TRP A 58 -9.41 4.28 4.80
CA TRP A 58 -8.36 3.26 4.81
C TRP A 58 -7.80 3.04 3.41
N GLN A 59 -8.67 2.76 2.44
CA GLN A 59 -8.29 2.64 1.03
C GLN A 59 -7.53 3.88 0.54
N THR A 60 -8.00 5.07 0.91
CA THR A 60 -7.34 6.33 0.53
C THR A 60 -5.94 6.43 1.12
N LEU A 61 -5.78 6.13 2.42
CA LEU A 61 -4.50 6.18 3.12
C LEU A 61 -3.51 5.17 2.54
N PHE A 62 -3.95 3.92 2.35
CA PHE A 62 -3.13 2.85 1.80
C PHE A 62 -2.57 3.24 0.42
N VAL A 63 -3.44 3.69 -0.48
CA VAL A 63 -3.05 4.12 -1.82
C VAL A 63 -2.10 5.32 -1.78
N GLU A 64 -2.39 6.33 -0.95
CA GLU A 64 -1.56 7.54 -0.80
C GLU A 64 -0.16 7.19 -0.28
N ALA A 65 -0.08 6.37 0.77
CA ALA A 65 1.17 6.02 1.43
C ALA A 65 2.07 5.14 0.55
N ILE A 66 1.53 4.06 -0.04
CA ILE A 66 2.33 3.19 -0.91
C ILE A 66 2.75 3.92 -2.19
N THR A 67 1.88 4.77 -2.76
CA THR A 67 2.27 5.59 -3.90
C THR A 67 3.35 6.61 -3.54
N SER A 68 3.29 7.19 -2.33
CA SER A 68 4.35 8.06 -1.84
C SER A 68 5.67 7.31 -1.67
N HIS A 69 5.63 6.09 -1.10
CA HIS A 69 6.81 5.23 -0.98
C HIS A 69 7.48 4.98 -2.34
N LEU A 70 6.70 4.63 -3.37
CA LEU A 70 7.19 4.28 -4.70
C LEU A 70 7.58 5.47 -5.59
N LEU A 71 7.00 6.66 -5.36
CA LEU A 71 7.23 7.81 -6.25
C LEU A 71 8.08 8.91 -5.61
N ASN A 72 8.24 8.92 -4.29
CA ASN A 72 9.06 9.90 -3.58
C ASN A 72 10.40 9.32 -3.10
N ASP A 73 10.91 8.25 -3.71
CA ASP A 73 12.26 7.78 -3.45
C ASP A 73 13.30 8.82 -3.96
N ALA A 74 14.41 8.92 -3.24
CA ALA A 74 15.55 9.76 -3.57
C ALA A 74 16.28 9.32 -4.85
N GLU A 75 16.23 8.04 -5.23
CA GLU A 75 16.93 7.52 -6.41
C GLU A 75 16.20 7.87 -7.72
N SER A 76 14.88 7.71 -7.77
CA SER A 76 14.06 7.88 -8.98
C SER A 76 12.72 8.56 -8.71
N PRO A 77 12.69 9.87 -8.42
CA PRO A 77 11.44 10.56 -8.11
C PRO A 77 10.46 10.51 -9.29
N GLY A 78 9.27 9.97 -9.05
CA GLY A 78 8.20 9.83 -10.02
C GLY A 78 8.32 8.65 -10.99
N ALA A 79 9.31 7.77 -10.81
CA ALA A 79 9.49 6.56 -11.61
C ALA A 79 9.71 5.36 -10.70
N ILE A 80 9.05 4.24 -11.03
CA ILE A 80 9.21 2.98 -10.30
C ILE A 80 10.35 2.21 -10.95
N ASP A 81 11.31 1.75 -10.15
CA ASP A 81 12.40 0.91 -10.61
C ASP A 81 12.07 -0.60 -10.58
N ASP A 82 13.02 -1.43 -11.02
CA ASP A 82 12.83 -2.88 -11.09
C ASP A 82 12.74 -3.54 -9.69
N ASP A 83 13.45 -3.03 -8.69
CA ASP A 83 13.45 -3.55 -7.32
C ASP A 83 12.13 -3.22 -6.60
N GLU A 84 11.68 -1.97 -6.72
CA GLU A 84 10.39 -1.51 -6.21
C GLU A 84 9.22 -2.24 -6.86
N ALA A 85 9.27 -2.41 -8.18
CA ALA A 85 8.25 -3.17 -8.89
C ALA A 85 8.25 -4.64 -8.49
N ALA A 86 9.41 -5.27 -8.35
CA ALA A 86 9.49 -6.67 -7.92
C ALA A 86 8.89 -6.85 -6.51
N TRP A 87 9.20 -5.94 -5.57
CA TRP A 87 8.59 -5.93 -4.25
C TRP A 87 7.07 -5.75 -4.32
N LEU A 88 6.59 -4.77 -5.09
CA LEU A 88 5.17 -4.48 -5.19
C LEU A 88 4.40 -5.66 -5.79
N ILE A 89 4.93 -6.26 -6.85
CA ILE A 89 4.37 -7.45 -7.48
C ILE A 89 4.34 -8.61 -6.47
N GLN A 90 5.42 -8.83 -5.72
CA GLN A 90 5.45 -9.90 -4.72
C GLN A 90 4.41 -9.71 -3.61
N ARG A 91 4.17 -8.46 -3.19
CA ARG A 91 3.16 -8.15 -2.17
C ARG A 91 1.76 -8.40 -2.69
N ILE A 92 1.44 -7.85 -3.86
CA ILE A 92 0.12 -7.98 -4.47
C ILE A 92 -0.18 -9.42 -4.93
N GLU A 93 0.78 -10.11 -5.55
CA GLU A 93 0.56 -11.52 -5.97
C GLU A 93 0.72 -12.50 -4.79
N GLY A 94 1.18 -12.03 -3.63
CA GLY A 94 1.56 -12.86 -2.49
C GLY A 94 0.39 -13.51 -1.76
N ASP A 95 -0.75 -12.80 -1.64
CA ASP A 95 -1.97 -13.29 -1.01
C ASP A 95 -2.88 -14.06 -1.99
N GLY A 96 -2.59 -13.95 -3.29
CA GLY A 96 -3.32 -14.58 -4.39
C GLY A 96 -4.69 -13.97 -4.67
N GLN A 97 -5.01 -12.81 -4.08
CA GLN A 97 -6.25 -12.08 -4.29
C GLN A 97 -5.94 -10.66 -4.77
N TYR A 98 -6.94 -10.00 -5.36
CA TYR A 98 -6.82 -8.59 -5.73
C TYR A 98 -7.99 -7.86 -5.11
N ASP A 99 -7.73 -7.23 -3.96
CA ASP A 99 -8.76 -6.52 -3.23
C ASP A 99 -9.02 -5.11 -3.80
N ALA A 100 -9.93 -4.38 -3.14
CA ALA A 100 -10.31 -3.04 -3.57
C ALA A 100 -9.17 -2.02 -3.38
N CYS A 101 -8.35 -2.18 -2.35
CA CYS A 101 -7.22 -1.31 -2.04
C CYS A 101 -6.11 -1.48 -3.07
N GLU A 102 -5.74 -2.70 -3.39
CA GLU A 102 -4.69 -3.02 -4.36
C GLU A 102 -5.08 -2.57 -5.78
N LYS A 103 -6.33 -2.79 -6.17
CA LYS A 103 -6.84 -2.29 -7.46
C LYS A 103 -6.80 -0.77 -7.55
N ALA A 104 -7.16 -0.08 -6.46
CA ALA A 104 -7.07 1.37 -6.41
C ALA A 104 -5.61 1.85 -6.43
N LEU A 105 -4.70 1.14 -5.76
CA LEU A 105 -3.27 1.43 -5.78
C LEU A 105 -2.70 1.30 -7.19
N MET A 106 -3.00 0.21 -7.88
CA MET A 106 -2.62 -0.03 -9.26
C MET A 106 -3.06 1.10 -10.20
N GLN A 107 -4.30 1.57 -10.06
CA GLN A 107 -4.82 2.67 -10.85
C GLN A 107 -4.09 3.99 -10.54
N GLU A 108 -3.83 4.26 -9.26
CA GLU A 108 -3.17 5.49 -8.84
C GLU A 108 -1.69 5.52 -9.25
N VAL A 109 -0.98 4.41 -9.09
CA VAL A 109 0.39 4.22 -9.55
C VAL A 109 0.45 4.39 -11.06
N SER A 110 -0.45 3.77 -11.82
CA SER A 110 -0.51 3.92 -13.28
C SER A 110 -0.75 5.38 -13.72
N ARG A 111 -1.51 6.14 -12.92
CA ARG A 111 -1.83 7.54 -13.19
C ARG A 111 -0.67 8.49 -12.86
N LYS A 112 0.07 8.23 -11.78
CA LYS A 112 1.11 9.14 -11.27
C LYS A 112 2.52 8.76 -11.70
N ALA A 113 2.81 7.47 -11.88
CA ALA A 113 4.13 7.02 -12.30
C ALA A 113 4.41 7.45 -13.74
N THR A 114 5.53 8.14 -13.93
CA THR A 114 5.98 8.60 -15.25
C THR A 114 6.65 7.46 -16.03
N SER A 115 7.31 6.55 -15.31
CA SER A 115 7.94 5.35 -15.84
C SER A 115 7.76 4.19 -14.86
N MET A 116 7.64 2.99 -15.40
CA MET A 116 7.55 1.75 -14.65
C MET A 116 8.03 0.57 -15.52
N PRO A 117 8.59 -0.49 -14.92
CA PRO A 117 9.10 -1.64 -15.65
C PRO A 117 7.98 -2.46 -16.29
N ALA A 118 8.35 -3.27 -17.29
CA ALA A 118 7.41 -4.09 -18.05
C ALA A 118 6.66 -5.09 -17.14
N SER A 119 7.32 -5.63 -16.12
CA SER A 119 6.73 -6.55 -15.14
C SER A 119 5.50 -5.95 -14.45
N LEU A 120 5.61 -4.69 -14.00
CA LEU A 120 4.49 -4.01 -13.35
C LEU A 120 3.38 -3.70 -14.35
N LYS A 121 3.72 -3.25 -15.57
CA LYS A 121 2.72 -3.03 -16.63
C LYS A 121 1.91 -4.28 -16.93
N SER A 122 2.58 -5.43 -17.04
CA SER A 122 1.90 -6.70 -17.28
C SER A 122 0.96 -7.10 -16.12
N LEU A 123 1.30 -6.77 -14.88
CA LEU A 123 0.39 -6.98 -13.73
C LEU A 123 -0.85 -6.09 -13.82
N LEU A 124 -0.67 -4.81 -14.13
CA LEU A 124 -1.78 -3.85 -14.31
C LEU A 124 -2.74 -4.28 -15.43
N GLU A 125 -2.19 -4.79 -16.54
CA GLU A 125 -2.97 -5.34 -17.65
C GLU A 125 -3.78 -6.57 -17.24
N LYS A 126 -3.19 -7.48 -16.45
CA LYS A 126 -3.90 -8.66 -15.92
C LYS A 126 -5.02 -8.29 -14.98
N ALA A 127 -4.79 -7.34 -14.06
CA ALA A 127 -5.78 -6.93 -13.07
C ALA A 127 -6.97 -6.17 -13.69
N CYS A 128 -6.79 -5.57 -14.88
CA CYS A 128 -7.82 -4.87 -15.63
C CYS A 128 -8.56 -5.77 -16.65
N SER A 129 -8.09 -6.99 -16.91
CA SER A 129 -8.69 -7.94 -17.87
C SER A 129 -9.75 -8.84 -17.25
#